data_AF-A0A0F9CRW7-F1
#
_entry.id   AF-A0A0F9CRW7-F1
#
_cell.length_a   1.000
_cell.length_b   1.000
_cell.length_c   1.000
_cell.angle_alpha   90.00
_cell.angle_beta   90.00
_cell.angle_gamma   90.00
#
_symmetry.space_group_name_H-M   'P 1'
#
loop_
_entity.id
_entity.type
_entity.pdbx_description
1 polymer ?
#
loop_
_entity_poly.entity_id
_entity_poly.type
_entity_poly.pdbx_seq_one_letter_code
_entity_poly.pdbx_strand_id
1 'polypeptide(L)'
;MKGRRCAMLIAGAITVTGMYVEPPARADGPSGDTRQPACAGSWYPGGAKEPDVLKLLALGKKLGRPYTASLAVKGYLSHRATPSAALLLAAAENALWVGDYRAAAARYKSFLRANGSGALAGDTAGVLYSILIDLLGDSDDAYRFMTQYGANLRTTPPARRFDGWYVRQARSRADHANMARMLALIFAQKMPIEQERLFFWEHLDWLLAEISRAAPDQYAALPHARKLAGLIRNSKRRTILANLYVANLAFKAGSAGKDAAALTKDFAQVTKAAQAYFNAFPSAQTLQDIVYTFAGGAGVFSESTWAVQREAKGALFVGAFGRLGDADRRKVLSWQDRSRGYIARLLASLGRRVVLAFSPRSVCDLLRRHQGIDAVIADRLVQRLDVLGGEGQPLIGPTEVPAVPAELPHPQLGLGDDLVDLGHSVEPRLGDVCGVAAGIGPPPDA
;
A
#
# COMPACT_ATOMS: atom_id res chain seq x y z
N MET A 1 -25.68 -26.71 -21.82
CA MET A 1 -25.99 -25.78 -20.72
C MET A 1 -24.83 -24.80 -20.55
N LYS A 2 -24.95 -23.59 -21.11
CA LYS A 2 -23.93 -22.52 -21.03
C LYS A 2 -24.65 -21.24 -20.61
N GLY A 3 -24.52 -20.87 -19.34
CA GLY A 3 -25.04 -19.61 -18.80
C GLY A 3 -24.09 -18.47 -19.13
N ARG A 4 -24.44 -17.67 -20.14
CA ARG A 4 -23.85 -16.35 -20.38
C ARG A 4 -24.60 -15.34 -19.50
N ARG A 5 -23.93 -14.73 -18.53
CA ARG A 5 -24.44 -13.54 -17.84
C ARG A 5 -24.05 -12.31 -18.65
N CYS A 6 -25.01 -11.77 -19.39
CA CYS A 6 -24.95 -10.42 -19.93
C CYS A 6 -25.02 -9.43 -18.76
N ALA A 7 -24.00 -8.59 -18.60
CA ALA A 7 -24.09 -7.40 -17.77
C ALA A 7 -24.92 -6.36 -18.53
N MET A 8 -26.15 -6.16 -18.05
CA MET A 8 -27.06 -5.10 -18.51
C MET A 8 -26.54 -3.77 -17.98
N LEU A 9 -26.07 -2.92 -18.89
CA LEU A 9 -25.76 -1.52 -18.63
C LEU A 9 -27.10 -0.77 -18.48
N ILE A 10 -27.50 -0.46 -17.24
CA ILE A 10 -28.61 0.46 -16.97
C ILE A 10 -28.03 1.87 -17.06
N ALA A 11 -28.16 2.47 -18.25
CA ALA A 11 -27.99 3.90 -18.43
C ALA A 11 -29.24 4.60 -17.88
N GLY A 12 -29.20 4.99 -16.61
CA GLY A 12 -30.19 5.88 -16.01
C GLY A 12 -30.02 7.28 -16.56
N ALA A 13 -30.81 7.64 -17.58
CA ALA A 13 -30.97 9.02 -18.00
C ALA A 13 -31.73 9.78 -16.89
N ILE A 14 -31.02 10.55 -16.10
CA ILE A 14 -31.63 11.52 -15.17
C ILE A 14 -32.01 12.74 -16.01
N THR A 15 -33.25 12.76 -16.49
CA THR A 15 -33.87 13.95 -17.06
C THR A 15 -34.17 14.90 -15.89
N VAL A 16 -33.33 15.93 -15.72
CA VAL A 16 -33.64 17.04 -14.80
C VAL A 16 -34.73 17.88 -15.46
N THR A 17 -35.97 17.64 -15.09
CA THR A 17 -37.10 18.51 -15.42
C THR A 17 -36.85 19.84 -14.69
N GLY A 18 -36.40 20.84 -15.44
CA GLY A 18 -36.29 22.21 -14.96
C GLY A 18 -37.68 22.71 -14.58
N MET A 19 -37.90 22.98 -13.30
CA MET A 19 -39.01 23.80 -12.85
C MET A 19 -38.78 25.22 -13.37
N TYR A 20 -39.49 25.54 -14.45
CA TYR A 20 -39.59 26.89 -14.98
C TYR A 20 -40.43 27.69 -13.99
N VAL A 21 -39.79 28.50 -13.15
CA VAL A 21 -40.49 29.49 -12.32
C VAL A 21 -40.84 30.64 -13.26
N GLU A 22 -42.14 30.78 -13.55
CA GLU A 22 -42.67 31.93 -14.29
C GLU A 22 -42.25 33.23 -13.59
N PRO A 23 -41.65 34.19 -14.32
CA PRO A 23 -41.39 35.51 -13.76
C PRO A 23 -42.73 36.22 -13.54
N PRO A 24 -42.94 36.88 -12.38
CA PRO A 24 -44.16 37.64 -12.14
C PRO A 24 -44.28 38.77 -13.17
N ALA A 25 -45.51 38.94 -13.67
CA ALA A 25 -45.90 39.93 -14.65
C ALA A 25 -45.37 41.33 -14.30
N ARG A 26 -44.74 41.98 -15.29
CA ARG A 26 -44.39 43.41 -15.23
C ARG A 26 -45.67 44.22 -15.11
N ALA A 27 -45.84 44.89 -13.97
CA ALA A 27 -46.80 45.97 -13.83
C ALA A 27 -46.20 47.24 -14.46
N ASP A 28 -46.75 47.65 -15.59
CA ASP A 28 -46.43 48.92 -16.24
C ASP A 28 -47.03 50.07 -15.40
N GLY A 29 -46.19 50.64 -14.53
CA GLY A 29 -46.48 51.86 -13.78
C GLY A 29 -45.97 53.11 -14.52
N PRO A 30 -46.66 54.25 -14.41
CA PRO A 30 -46.36 55.45 -15.18
C PRO A 30 -45.01 56.07 -14.79
N SER A 31 -44.32 56.56 -15.81
CA SER A 31 -43.04 57.26 -15.81
C SER A 31 -43.06 58.49 -14.89
N GLY A 32 -42.71 58.28 -13.61
CA GLY A 32 -42.37 59.33 -12.67
C GLY A 32 -40.88 59.61 -12.71
N ASP A 33 -40.53 60.82 -13.16
CA ASP A 33 -39.21 61.43 -13.21
C ASP A 33 -38.51 61.35 -11.83
N THR A 34 -37.84 60.22 -11.60
CA THR A 34 -36.90 60.06 -10.50
C THR A 34 -35.53 60.43 -11.03
N ARG A 35 -35.14 61.69 -10.79
CA ARG A 35 -33.74 62.09 -10.75
C ARG A 35 -33.06 61.26 -9.67
N GLN A 36 -32.67 60.03 -10.02
CA GLN A 36 -31.76 59.22 -9.25
C GLN A 36 -30.51 60.07 -9.01
N PRO A 37 -30.17 60.40 -7.76
CA PRO A 37 -28.98 61.19 -7.49
C PRO A 37 -27.77 60.46 -8.07
N ALA A 38 -26.94 61.20 -8.79
CA ALA A 38 -25.71 60.77 -9.45
C ALA A 38 -24.60 60.33 -8.46
N CYS A 39 -24.97 59.61 -7.40
CA CYS A 39 -24.08 58.78 -6.60
C CYS A 39 -23.83 57.41 -7.26
N ALA A 40 -24.19 57.26 -8.54
CA ALA A 40 -23.77 56.17 -9.43
C ALA A 40 -22.29 56.27 -9.81
N GLY A 41 -21.42 56.64 -8.85
CA GLY A 41 -20.04 56.18 -8.90
C GLY A 41 -20.13 54.67 -8.91
N SER A 42 -19.72 54.04 -10.02
CA SER A 42 -19.91 52.62 -10.22
C SER A 42 -19.21 51.86 -9.09
N TRP A 43 -19.97 51.43 -8.09
CA TRP A 43 -19.58 50.42 -7.12
C TRP A 43 -19.53 49.08 -7.83
N TYR A 44 -18.79 49.01 -8.93
CA TYR A 44 -18.56 47.79 -9.67
C TYR A 44 -17.48 47.05 -8.89
N PRO A 45 -17.80 45.95 -8.19
CA PRO A 45 -16.82 45.22 -7.40
C PRO A 45 -15.64 44.73 -8.26
N GLY A 46 -15.82 44.63 -9.59
CA GLY A 46 -14.75 44.32 -10.54
C GLY A 46 -13.72 45.42 -10.77
N GLY A 47 -13.98 46.68 -10.40
CA GLY A 47 -13.08 47.81 -10.61
C GLY A 47 -11.92 47.94 -9.60
N ALA A 48 -11.99 47.20 -8.48
CA ALA A 48 -10.96 47.25 -7.45
C ALA A 48 -9.60 46.74 -7.99
N LYS A 49 -8.49 47.34 -7.53
CA LYS A 49 -7.16 46.80 -7.82
C LYS A 49 -6.83 45.71 -6.80
N GLU A 50 -6.12 44.68 -7.24
CA GLU A 50 -5.75 43.54 -6.38
C GLU A 50 -5.02 43.94 -5.09
N PRO A 51 -4.07 44.90 -5.08
CA PRO A 51 -3.43 45.36 -3.85
C PRO A 51 -4.41 45.96 -2.83
N ASP A 52 -5.49 46.60 -3.29
CA ASP A 52 -6.50 47.17 -2.40
C ASP A 52 -7.35 46.08 -1.76
N VAL A 53 -7.62 45.00 -2.50
CA VAL A 53 -8.30 43.80 -2.00
C VAL A 53 -7.44 43.09 -0.95
N LEU A 54 -6.13 42.96 -1.18
CA LEU A 54 -5.19 42.41 -0.20
C LEU A 54 -5.14 43.25 1.08
N LYS A 55 -5.09 44.59 0.94
CA LYS A 55 -5.16 45.51 2.09
C LYS A 55 -6.48 45.36 2.84
N LEU A 56 -7.60 45.22 2.14
CA LEU A 56 -8.92 45.02 2.76
C LEU A 56 -8.97 43.73 3.58
N LEU A 57 -8.42 42.63 3.06
CA LEU A 57 -8.33 41.36 3.80
C LEU A 57 -7.45 41.48 5.05
N ALA A 58 -6.30 42.17 4.93
CA ALA A 58 -5.41 42.42 6.06
C ALA A 58 -6.08 43.30 7.13
N LEU A 59 -6.80 44.36 6.73
CA LEU A 59 -7.56 45.24 7.63
C LEU A 59 -8.71 44.48 8.30
N GLY A 60 -9.43 43.64 7.55
CA GLY A 60 -10.48 42.79 8.09
C GLY A 60 -9.98 41.89 9.23
N LYS A 61 -8.81 41.27 9.06
CA LYS A 61 -8.15 40.49 10.12
C LYS A 61 -7.74 41.38 11.30
N LYS A 62 -7.07 42.52 11.05
CA LYS A 62 -6.59 43.44 12.10
C LYS A 62 -7.73 44.01 12.95
N LEU A 63 -8.88 44.29 12.35
CA LEU A 63 -10.06 44.84 13.02
C LEU A 63 -10.98 43.78 13.64
N GLY A 64 -10.65 42.49 13.53
CA GLY A 64 -11.52 41.40 13.99
C GLY A 64 -12.83 41.30 13.21
N ARG A 65 -12.87 41.76 11.96
CA ARG A 65 -14.03 41.70 11.05
C ARG A 65 -13.73 40.89 9.77
N PRO A 66 -13.24 39.64 9.89
CA PRO A 66 -12.84 38.84 8.72
C PRO A 66 -14.04 38.49 7.82
N TYR A 67 -15.24 38.34 8.39
CA TYR A 67 -16.47 38.04 7.66
C TYR A 67 -16.84 39.12 6.65
N THR A 68 -16.87 40.39 7.08
CA THR A 68 -17.16 41.53 6.22
C THR A 68 -16.16 41.64 5.06
N ALA A 69 -14.87 41.45 5.35
CA ALA A 69 -13.84 41.45 4.31
C ALA A 69 -14.04 40.27 3.33
N SER A 70 -14.37 39.07 3.81
CA SER A 70 -14.61 37.90 2.96
C SER A 70 -15.80 38.09 2.01
N LEU A 71 -16.89 38.71 2.49
CA LEU A 71 -18.05 39.06 1.67
C LEU A 71 -17.69 40.04 0.55
N ALA A 72 -16.93 41.09 0.88
CA ALA A 72 -16.49 42.07 -0.12
C ALA A 72 -15.59 41.44 -1.19
N VAL A 73 -14.67 40.56 -0.78
CA VAL A 73 -13.74 39.87 -1.71
C VAL A 73 -14.45 38.82 -2.57
N LYS A 74 -15.58 38.25 -2.12
CA LYS A 74 -16.33 37.26 -2.90
C LYS A 74 -16.75 37.80 -4.27
N GLY A 75 -17.29 39.02 -4.32
CA GLY A 75 -17.68 39.68 -5.57
C GLY A 75 -16.48 39.97 -6.47
N TYR A 76 -15.34 40.36 -5.88
CA TYR A 76 -14.10 40.55 -6.64
C TYR A 76 -13.62 39.25 -7.31
N LEU A 77 -13.57 38.16 -6.55
CA LEU A 77 -13.11 36.86 -7.03
C LEU A 77 -14.03 36.25 -8.10
N SER A 78 -15.33 36.54 -8.08
CA SER A 78 -16.25 36.06 -9.15
C SER A 78 -16.03 36.74 -10.50
N HIS A 79 -15.38 37.91 -10.53
CA HIS A 79 -15.11 38.65 -11.78
C HIS A 79 -13.68 38.47 -12.30
N ARG A 80 -12.81 37.78 -11.55
CA ARG A 80 -11.39 37.54 -11.91
C ARG A 80 -11.18 36.06 -12.16
N ALA A 81 -11.00 35.67 -13.42
CA ALA A 81 -10.79 34.26 -13.79
C ALA A 81 -9.48 33.67 -13.22
N THR A 82 -8.44 34.49 -13.11
CA THR A 82 -7.08 34.09 -12.68
C THR A 82 -6.55 35.03 -11.59
N PRO A 83 -7.06 34.92 -10.34
CA PRO A 83 -6.52 35.70 -9.23
C PRO A 83 -5.07 35.29 -8.93
N SER A 84 -4.27 36.22 -8.41
CA SER A 84 -2.90 35.88 -8.00
C SER A 84 -2.87 34.85 -6.87
N ALA A 85 -1.75 34.14 -6.77
CA ALA A 85 -1.46 33.22 -5.68
C ALA A 85 -1.58 33.88 -4.30
N ALA A 86 -1.02 35.10 -4.15
CA ALA A 86 -1.05 35.84 -2.89
C ALA A 86 -2.49 36.19 -2.48
N LEU A 87 -3.33 36.62 -3.43
CA LEU A 87 -4.74 36.90 -3.17
C LEU A 87 -5.51 35.62 -2.78
N LEU A 88 -5.30 34.51 -3.49
CA LEU A 88 -5.94 33.24 -3.16
C LEU A 88 -5.61 32.78 -1.76
N LEU A 89 -4.33 32.87 -1.36
CA LEU A 89 -3.88 32.49 -0.02
C LEU A 89 -4.52 33.40 1.06
N ALA A 90 -4.45 34.72 0.89
CA ALA A 90 -5.03 35.67 1.85
C ALA A 90 -6.55 35.49 1.98
N ALA A 91 -7.24 35.23 0.86
CA ALA A 91 -8.68 34.98 0.85
C ALA A 91 -9.04 33.60 1.45
N ALA A 92 -8.19 32.59 1.30
CA ALA A 92 -8.36 31.27 1.93
C ALA A 92 -8.24 31.37 3.44
N GLU A 93 -7.18 32.03 3.93
CA GLU A 93 -6.96 32.26 5.36
C GLU A 93 -8.12 33.05 5.96
N ASN A 94 -8.57 34.13 5.29
CA ASN A 94 -9.69 34.91 5.80
C ASN A 94 -10.99 34.08 5.89
N ALA A 95 -11.25 33.18 4.94
CA ALA A 95 -12.38 32.24 5.04
C ALA A 95 -12.21 31.25 6.20
N LEU A 96 -10.98 30.78 6.46
CA LEU A 96 -10.67 29.93 7.60
C LEU A 96 -10.98 30.63 8.93
N TRP A 97 -10.59 31.90 9.08
CA TRP A 97 -10.88 32.71 10.27
C TRP A 97 -12.38 32.95 10.49
N VAL A 98 -13.16 32.98 9.41
CA VAL A 98 -14.63 33.10 9.45
C VAL A 98 -15.32 31.80 9.84
N GLY A 99 -14.64 30.66 9.70
CA GLY A 99 -15.26 29.33 9.82
C GLY A 99 -15.93 28.84 8.53
N ASP A 100 -15.74 29.52 7.38
CA ASP A 100 -16.20 29.02 6.08
C ASP A 100 -15.16 28.05 5.51
N TYR A 101 -15.12 26.85 6.08
CA TYR A 101 -14.15 25.80 5.75
C TYR A 101 -14.27 25.32 4.29
N ARG A 102 -15.47 25.34 3.71
CA ARG A 102 -15.69 24.93 2.31
C ARG A 102 -15.05 25.93 1.35
N ALA A 103 -15.27 27.23 1.56
CA ALA A 103 -14.63 28.26 0.74
C ALA A 103 -13.12 28.30 0.96
N ALA A 104 -12.66 28.12 2.21
CA ALA A 104 -11.23 28.03 2.53
C ALA A 104 -10.56 26.88 1.77
N ALA A 105 -11.12 25.67 1.84
CA ALA A 105 -10.60 24.49 1.15
C ALA A 105 -10.55 24.70 -0.37
N ALA A 106 -11.60 25.27 -0.97
CA ALA A 106 -11.63 25.55 -2.41
C ALA A 106 -10.51 26.52 -2.83
N ARG A 107 -10.29 27.60 -2.06
CA ARG A 107 -9.25 28.60 -2.34
C ARG A 107 -7.84 28.05 -2.12
N TYR A 108 -7.63 27.26 -1.07
CA TYR A 108 -6.36 26.58 -0.84
C TYR A 108 -6.01 25.60 -1.96
N LYS A 109 -6.97 24.81 -2.45
CA LYS A 109 -6.75 23.94 -3.62
C LYS A 109 -6.33 24.74 -4.85
N SER A 110 -7.01 25.86 -5.13
CA SER A 110 -6.64 26.73 -6.26
C SER A 110 -5.23 27.31 -6.09
N PHE A 111 -4.87 27.74 -4.88
CA PHE A 111 -3.52 28.21 -4.57
C PHE A 111 -2.46 27.13 -4.79
N LEU A 112 -2.67 25.92 -4.28
CA LEU A 112 -1.72 24.81 -4.38
C LEU A 112 -1.58 24.27 -5.80
N ARG A 113 -2.65 24.32 -6.61
CA ARG A 113 -2.59 24.01 -8.04
C ARG A 113 -1.72 25.00 -8.82
N ALA A 114 -1.73 26.27 -8.42
CA ALA A 114 -0.90 27.31 -9.02
C ALA A 114 0.56 27.28 -8.52
N ASN A 115 0.79 26.92 -7.25
CA ASN A 115 2.12 26.95 -6.60
C ASN A 115 2.57 25.53 -6.23
N GLY A 116 2.76 24.68 -7.24
CA GLY A 116 2.86 23.23 -7.11
C GLY A 116 4.00 22.65 -6.26
N SER A 117 4.95 23.47 -5.77
CA SER A 117 6.01 23.04 -4.85
C SER A 117 6.56 24.21 -4.03
N GLY A 118 7.22 23.92 -2.90
CA GLY A 118 7.86 24.90 -2.03
C GLY A 118 7.49 24.72 -0.55
N ALA A 119 8.19 25.42 0.34
CA ALA A 119 7.92 25.35 1.78
C ALA A 119 6.52 25.91 2.11
N LEU A 120 6.19 27.08 1.56
CA LEU A 120 4.87 27.70 1.72
C LEU A 120 3.74 26.79 1.20
N ALA A 121 3.96 26.11 0.08
CA ALA A 121 2.99 25.17 -0.48
C ALA A 121 2.80 23.95 0.44
N GLY A 122 3.87 23.41 1.01
CA GLY A 122 3.79 22.31 1.98
C GLY A 122 3.04 22.70 3.26
N ASP A 123 3.33 23.87 3.83
CA ASP A 123 2.66 24.35 5.04
C ASP A 123 1.18 24.61 4.77
N THR A 124 0.87 25.22 3.63
CA THR A 124 -0.51 25.45 3.17
C THR A 124 -1.25 24.12 2.92
N ALA A 125 -0.56 23.11 2.39
CA ALA A 125 -1.13 21.78 2.21
C ALA A 125 -1.48 21.12 3.55
N GLY A 126 -0.63 21.28 4.57
CA GLY A 126 -0.93 20.83 5.93
C GLY A 126 -2.21 21.46 6.50
N VAL A 127 -2.44 22.75 6.24
CA VAL A 127 -3.69 23.43 6.62
C VAL A 127 -4.88 22.87 5.84
N LEU A 128 -4.77 22.75 4.51
CA LEU A 128 -5.81 22.17 3.67
C LEU A 128 -6.21 20.77 4.12
N TYR A 129 -5.23 19.90 4.41
CA TYR A 129 -5.50 18.53 4.86
C TYR A 129 -6.23 18.50 6.20
N SER A 130 -5.90 19.41 7.14
CA SER A 130 -6.66 19.53 8.39
C SER A 130 -8.11 19.91 8.14
N ILE A 131 -8.33 20.86 7.21
CA ILE A 131 -9.69 21.28 6.88
C ILE A 131 -10.49 20.13 6.26
N LEU A 132 -9.91 19.43 5.28
CA LEU A 132 -10.62 18.36 4.59
C LEU A 132 -10.86 17.15 5.50
N ILE A 133 -9.85 16.75 6.29
CA ILE A 133 -9.90 15.52 7.10
C ILE A 133 -10.60 15.77 8.43
N ASP A 134 -10.17 16.78 9.19
CA ASP A 134 -10.59 16.96 10.58
C ASP A 134 -11.86 17.81 10.70
N LEU A 135 -12.02 18.85 9.86
CA LEU A 135 -13.13 19.81 9.98
C LEU A 135 -14.33 19.47 9.08
N LEU A 136 -14.08 19.06 7.84
CA LEU A 136 -15.14 18.73 6.87
C LEU A 136 -15.47 17.24 6.80
N GLY A 137 -14.55 16.36 7.21
CA GLY A 137 -14.70 14.91 7.07
C GLY A 137 -14.72 14.41 5.61
N ASP A 138 -14.28 15.23 4.65
CA ASP A 138 -14.27 14.90 3.22
C ASP A 138 -13.01 14.10 2.85
N SER A 139 -12.98 12.85 3.33
CA SER A 139 -11.85 11.93 3.15
C SER A 139 -11.58 11.57 1.68
N ASP A 140 -12.62 11.53 0.83
CA ASP A 140 -12.52 11.21 -0.59
C ASP A 140 -11.80 12.31 -1.37
N ASP A 141 -12.17 13.56 -1.13
CA ASP A 141 -11.52 14.70 -1.75
C ASP A 141 -10.09 14.91 -1.24
N ALA A 142 -9.85 14.74 0.07
CA ALA A 142 -8.50 14.74 0.63
C ALA A 142 -7.61 13.68 -0.02
N TYR A 143 -8.10 12.44 -0.12
CA TYR A 143 -7.37 11.34 -0.74
C TYR A 143 -7.05 11.62 -2.22
N ARG A 144 -8.03 12.07 -3.00
CA ARG A 144 -7.83 12.44 -4.41
C ARG A 144 -6.79 13.55 -4.57
N PHE A 145 -6.86 14.57 -3.73
CA PHE A 145 -5.92 15.68 -3.78
C PHE A 145 -4.49 15.26 -3.40
N MET A 146 -4.32 14.45 -2.36
CA MET A 146 -3.01 13.88 -1.97
C MET A 146 -2.45 12.93 -3.02
N THR A 147 -3.31 12.17 -3.70
CA THR A 147 -2.90 11.31 -4.82
C THR A 147 -2.30 12.13 -5.96
N GLN A 148 -2.94 13.24 -6.33
CA GLN A 148 -2.51 14.08 -7.45
C GLN A 148 -1.30 14.96 -7.11
N TYR A 149 -1.30 15.64 -5.96
CA TYR A 149 -0.30 16.68 -5.63
C TYR A 149 0.57 16.34 -4.41
N GLY A 150 0.22 15.32 -3.63
CA GLY A 150 0.84 15.05 -2.33
C GLY A 150 2.35 14.80 -2.39
N ALA A 151 2.87 14.23 -3.49
CA ALA A 151 4.31 14.01 -3.63
C ALA A 151 5.11 15.33 -3.61
N ASN A 152 4.59 16.39 -4.23
CA ASN A 152 5.28 17.67 -4.34
C ASN A 152 5.10 18.54 -3.09
N LEU A 153 4.01 18.32 -2.34
CA LEU A 153 3.64 19.08 -1.15
C LEU A 153 4.25 18.52 0.14
N ARG A 154 4.90 17.36 0.09
CA ARG A 154 5.47 16.63 1.24
C ARG A 154 6.83 17.19 1.72
N THR A 155 7.20 18.40 1.31
CA THR A 155 8.48 19.02 1.66
C THR A 155 8.57 19.45 3.12
N THR A 156 7.43 19.82 3.74
CA THR A 156 7.41 20.35 5.11
C THR A 156 6.80 19.38 6.14
N PRO A 157 7.17 19.47 7.43
CA PRO A 157 6.57 18.63 8.50
C PRO A 157 5.03 18.70 8.60
N PRO A 158 4.37 19.87 8.47
CA PRO A 158 2.90 19.97 8.56
C PRO A 158 2.14 19.15 7.51
N ALA A 159 2.69 18.98 6.31
CA ALA A 159 2.11 18.08 5.31
C ALA A 159 2.37 16.61 5.64
N ARG A 160 3.59 16.27 6.10
CA ARG A 160 4.02 14.90 6.40
C ARG A 160 3.25 14.22 7.51
N ARG A 161 2.68 14.97 8.47
CA ARG A 161 1.87 14.37 9.54
C ARG A 161 0.65 13.57 9.02
N PHE A 162 0.19 13.86 7.80
CA PHE A 162 -0.92 13.15 7.15
C PHE A 162 -0.48 11.92 6.35
N ASP A 163 0.82 11.59 6.29
CA ASP A 163 1.34 10.41 5.59
C ASP A 163 0.69 9.11 6.11
N GLY A 164 0.62 8.95 7.43
CA GLY A 164 0.00 7.77 8.06
C GLY A 164 -1.49 7.66 7.75
N TRP A 165 -2.21 8.78 7.72
CA TRP A 165 -3.62 8.81 7.32
C TRP A 165 -3.77 8.35 5.85
N TYR A 166 -2.94 8.88 4.95
CA TYR A 166 -3.01 8.55 3.52
C TYR A 166 -2.72 7.07 3.25
N VAL A 167 -1.69 6.50 3.89
CA VAL A 167 -1.33 5.09 3.72
C VAL A 167 -2.45 4.17 4.22
N ARG A 168 -3.13 4.52 5.33
CA ARG A 168 -4.32 3.78 5.80
C ARG A 168 -5.48 3.87 4.82
N GLN A 169 -5.72 5.04 4.21
CA GLN A 169 -6.76 5.21 3.19
C GLN A 169 -6.44 4.44 1.89
N ALA A 170 -5.18 4.42 1.45
CA ALA A 170 -4.77 3.63 0.30
C ALA A 170 -4.97 2.13 0.57
N ARG A 171 -4.67 1.67 1.79
CA ARG A 171 -4.92 0.29 2.24
C ARG A 171 -6.41 -0.05 2.24
N SER A 172 -7.27 0.78 2.82
CA SER A 172 -8.71 0.52 2.89
C SER A 172 -9.38 0.45 1.51
N ARG A 173 -8.84 1.20 0.54
CA ARG A 173 -9.30 1.22 -0.85
C ARG A 173 -8.64 0.15 -1.73
N ALA A 174 -7.71 -0.65 -1.19
CA ALA A 174 -6.85 -1.56 -1.95
C ALA A 174 -6.12 -0.89 -3.13
N ASP A 175 -5.71 0.38 -2.97
CA ASP A 175 -4.97 1.14 -3.98
C ASP A 175 -3.46 0.87 -3.83
N HIS A 176 -3.05 -0.30 -4.31
CA HIS A 176 -1.67 -0.79 -4.21
C HIS A 176 -0.65 0.17 -4.85
N ALA A 177 -1.01 0.83 -5.95
CA ALA A 177 -0.12 1.71 -6.69
C ALA A 177 0.21 2.97 -5.90
N ASN A 178 -0.80 3.64 -5.37
CA ASN A 178 -0.61 4.83 -4.56
C ASN A 178 0.01 4.53 -3.20
N MET A 179 -0.32 3.38 -2.60
CA MET A 179 0.33 2.93 -1.38
C MET A 179 1.83 2.69 -1.58
N ALA A 180 2.21 1.93 -2.63
CA ALA A 180 3.60 1.67 -2.96
C ALA A 180 4.37 2.96 -3.28
N ARG A 181 3.73 3.89 -4.02
CA ARG A 181 4.29 5.21 -4.34
C ARG A 181 4.58 6.01 -3.07
N MET A 182 3.61 6.10 -2.15
CA MET A 182 3.77 6.88 -0.93
C MET A 182 4.80 6.26 0.01
N LEU A 183 4.77 4.93 0.21
CA LEU A 183 5.79 4.25 1.01
C LEU A 183 7.19 4.44 0.44
N ALA A 184 7.37 4.38 -0.89
CA ALA A 184 8.66 4.66 -1.50
C ALA A 184 9.14 6.09 -1.22
N LEU A 185 8.25 7.09 -1.25
CA LEU A 185 8.58 8.47 -0.89
C LEU A 185 8.93 8.59 0.60
N ILE A 186 8.21 7.89 1.48
CA ILE A 186 8.43 7.92 2.94
C ILE A 186 9.81 7.34 3.28
N PHE A 187 10.11 6.13 2.80
CA PHE A 187 11.38 5.45 3.08
C PHE A 187 12.58 6.15 2.42
N ALA A 188 12.37 6.88 1.32
CA ALA A 188 13.42 7.69 0.70
C ALA A 188 13.92 8.85 1.59
N GLN A 189 13.09 9.33 2.53
CA GLN A 189 13.49 10.38 3.48
C GLN A 189 14.45 9.89 4.58
N LYS A 190 14.67 8.57 4.68
CA LYS A 190 15.56 7.95 5.66
C LYS A 190 15.28 8.41 7.10
N MET A 191 14.04 8.27 7.55
CA MET A 191 13.67 8.61 8.93
C MET A 191 14.42 7.71 9.94
N PRO A 192 14.46 8.08 11.24
CA PRO A 192 14.93 7.17 12.28
C PRO A 192 14.22 5.83 12.20
N ILE A 193 14.97 4.73 12.36
CA ILE A 193 14.46 3.39 12.04
C ILE A 193 13.34 2.96 12.97
N GLU A 194 13.34 3.46 14.20
CA GLU A 194 12.32 3.26 15.22
C GLU A 194 10.99 3.89 14.76
N GLN A 195 11.04 5.08 14.17
CA GLN A 195 9.85 5.75 13.63
C GLN A 195 9.34 5.03 12.38
N GLU A 196 10.23 4.59 11.49
CA GLU A 196 9.83 3.78 10.33
C GLU A 196 9.11 2.49 10.77
N ARG A 197 9.67 1.81 11.78
CA ARG A 197 9.11 0.59 12.37
C ARG A 197 7.74 0.82 12.97
N LEU A 198 7.61 1.84 13.81
CA LEU A 198 6.39 2.12 14.54
C LEU A 198 5.24 2.50 13.61
N PHE A 199 5.50 3.36 12.61
CA PHE A 199 4.42 3.95 11.81
C PHE A 199 4.14 3.25 10.49
N PHE A 200 5.14 2.61 9.86
CA PHE A 200 5.02 2.21 8.45
C PHE A 200 5.35 0.75 8.16
N TRP A 201 5.98 0.00 9.07
CA TRP A 201 6.34 -1.39 8.80
C TRP A 201 5.13 -2.32 8.67
N GLU A 202 4.07 -2.13 9.46
CA GLU A 202 2.84 -2.91 9.30
C GLU A 202 2.23 -2.68 7.90
N HIS A 203 2.23 -1.43 7.43
CA HIS A 203 1.75 -1.07 6.11
C HIS A 203 2.63 -1.63 4.98
N LEU A 204 3.94 -1.64 5.17
CA LEU A 204 4.88 -2.28 4.26
C LEU A 204 4.63 -3.80 4.19
N ASP A 205 4.53 -4.48 5.33
CA ASP A 205 4.33 -5.92 5.41
C ASP A 205 2.97 -6.30 4.78
N TRP A 206 1.92 -5.49 4.97
CA TRP A 206 0.64 -5.64 4.28
C TRP A 206 0.78 -5.50 2.76
N LEU A 207 1.44 -4.44 2.28
CA LEU A 207 1.64 -4.22 0.85
C LEU A 207 2.44 -5.37 0.22
N LEU A 208 3.50 -5.83 0.88
CA LEU A 208 4.32 -6.96 0.42
C LEU A 208 3.49 -8.25 0.34
N ALA A 209 2.65 -8.52 1.34
CA ALA A 209 1.74 -9.66 1.32
C ALA A 209 0.73 -9.57 0.17
N GLU A 210 0.17 -8.39 -0.10
CA GLU A 210 -0.78 -8.20 -1.20
C GLU A 210 -0.10 -8.37 -2.57
N ILE A 211 1.03 -7.70 -2.85
CA ILE A 211 1.72 -7.81 -4.14
C ILE A 211 2.31 -9.21 -4.40
N SER A 212 2.44 -10.04 -3.36
CA SER A 212 2.85 -11.45 -3.52
C SER A 212 1.86 -12.25 -4.37
N ARG A 213 0.58 -11.82 -4.43
CA ARG A 213 -0.48 -12.43 -5.25
C ARG A 213 -0.28 -12.18 -6.74
N ALA A 214 0.32 -11.04 -7.08
CA ALA A 214 0.54 -10.60 -8.45
C ALA A 214 -0.75 -10.57 -9.29
N ALA A 215 -1.81 -9.99 -8.74
CA ALA A 215 -3.08 -9.78 -9.41
C ALA A 215 -3.03 -8.56 -10.37
N PRO A 216 -3.90 -8.50 -11.41
CA PRO A 216 -3.83 -7.45 -12.43
C PRO A 216 -3.96 -6.01 -11.93
N ASP A 217 -4.78 -5.79 -10.89
CA ASP A 217 -4.95 -4.51 -10.20
C ASP A 217 -3.67 -4.03 -9.49
N GLN A 218 -2.73 -4.94 -9.23
CA GLN A 218 -1.46 -4.66 -8.56
C GLN A 218 -0.35 -4.27 -9.53
N TYR A 219 -0.53 -4.47 -10.84
CA TYR A 219 0.53 -4.22 -11.83
C TYR A 219 0.97 -2.75 -11.88
N ALA A 220 0.04 -1.81 -11.62
CA ALA A 220 0.35 -0.38 -11.53
C ALA A 220 1.30 -0.04 -10.36
N ALA A 221 1.41 -0.91 -9.34
CA ALA A 221 2.34 -0.73 -8.23
C ALA A 221 3.79 -1.09 -8.57
N LEU A 222 4.02 -1.85 -9.64
CA LEU A 222 5.34 -2.39 -10.01
C LEU A 222 6.50 -1.37 -10.03
N PRO A 223 6.40 -0.19 -10.70
CA PRO A 223 7.50 0.76 -10.75
C PRO A 223 7.85 1.32 -9.36
N HIS A 224 6.85 1.47 -8.48
CA HIS A 224 7.06 1.98 -7.13
C HIS A 224 7.53 0.89 -6.16
N ALA A 225 7.02 -0.33 -6.29
CA ALA A 225 7.45 -1.47 -5.50
C ALA A 225 8.93 -1.81 -5.75
N ARG A 226 9.41 -1.68 -7.00
CA ARG A 226 10.83 -1.85 -7.32
C ARG A 226 11.71 -0.80 -6.63
N LYS A 227 11.28 0.47 -6.60
CA LYS A 227 12.00 1.54 -5.87
C LYS A 227 11.98 1.26 -4.36
N LEU A 228 10.81 0.89 -3.83
CA LEU A 228 10.61 0.58 -2.41
C LEU A 228 11.53 -0.55 -1.95
N ALA A 229 11.67 -1.64 -2.72
CA ALA A 229 12.53 -2.76 -2.36
C ALA A 229 13.99 -2.34 -2.10
N GLY A 230 14.51 -1.38 -2.87
CA GLY A 230 15.86 -0.82 -2.66
C GLY A 230 16.00 0.13 -1.47
N LEU A 231 14.88 0.58 -0.89
CA LEU A 231 14.82 1.51 0.24
C LEU A 231 14.58 0.82 1.59
N ILE A 232 14.24 -0.46 1.61
CA ILE A 232 14.04 -1.22 2.85
C ILE A 232 15.39 -1.43 3.54
N ARG A 233 15.55 -0.86 4.74
CA ARG A 233 16.76 -0.95 5.58
C ARG A 233 16.54 -1.87 6.77
N ASN A 234 17.64 -2.36 7.37
CA ASN A 234 17.66 -3.10 8.65
C ASN A 234 16.80 -4.39 8.69
N SER A 235 16.52 -4.97 7.52
CA SER A 235 15.96 -6.32 7.42
C SER A 235 16.34 -6.94 6.07
N LYS A 236 17.52 -7.58 6.04
CA LYS A 236 18.01 -8.30 4.85
C LYS A 236 16.96 -9.30 4.33
N ARG A 237 16.22 -9.94 5.24
CA ARG A 237 15.13 -10.85 4.90
C ARG A 237 14.01 -10.14 4.12
N ARG A 238 13.48 -9.02 4.62
CA ARG A 238 12.41 -8.27 3.94
C ARG A 238 12.87 -7.73 2.59
N THR A 239 14.09 -7.20 2.49
CA THR A 239 14.64 -6.69 1.22
C THR A 239 14.71 -7.79 0.16
N ILE A 240 15.24 -8.96 0.50
CA ILE A 240 15.34 -10.07 -0.46
C ILE A 240 13.96 -10.65 -0.81
N LEU A 241 13.05 -10.74 0.17
CA LEU A 241 11.67 -11.18 -0.06
C LEU A 241 10.90 -10.20 -0.96
N ALA A 242 11.03 -8.89 -0.73
CA ALA A 242 10.43 -7.86 -1.58
C ALA A 242 10.94 -7.96 -3.02
N ASN A 243 12.23 -8.24 -3.22
CA ASN A 243 12.80 -8.47 -4.56
C ASN A 243 12.18 -9.70 -5.25
N LEU A 244 11.93 -10.78 -4.52
CA LEU A 244 11.21 -11.95 -5.04
C LEU A 244 9.78 -11.57 -5.47
N TYR A 245 9.05 -10.86 -4.62
CA TYR A 245 7.68 -10.44 -4.92
C TYR A 245 7.61 -9.51 -6.15
N VAL A 246 8.52 -8.52 -6.22
CA VAL A 246 8.63 -7.61 -7.38
C VAL A 246 8.99 -8.35 -8.67
N ALA A 247 9.88 -9.35 -8.60
CA ALA A 247 10.23 -10.17 -9.76
C ALA A 247 9.02 -10.99 -10.25
N ASN A 248 8.28 -11.63 -9.32
CA ASN A 248 7.08 -12.39 -9.66
C ASN A 248 5.97 -11.49 -10.23
N LEU A 249 5.75 -10.31 -9.64
CA LEU A 249 4.81 -9.31 -10.13
C LEU A 249 5.16 -8.85 -11.56
N ALA A 250 6.44 -8.57 -11.82
CA ALA A 250 6.93 -8.20 -13.14
C ALA A 250 6.71 -9.30 -14.18
N PHE A 251 6.99 -10.55 -13.82
CA PHE A 251 6.75 -11.71 -14.69
C PHE A 251 5.26 -11.83 -15.04
N LYS A 252 4.37 -11.74 -14.05
CA LYS A 252 2.92 -11.84 -14.27
C LYS A 252 2.38 -10.70 -15.13
N ALA A 253 2.75 -9.46 -14.82
CA ALA A 253 2.39 -8.29 -15.62
C ALA A 253 2.85 -8.41 -17.08
N GLY A 254 4.04 -8.99 -17.30
CA GLY A 254 4.62 -9.19 -18.62
C GLY A 254 4.21 -10.49 -19.32
N SER A 255 3.40 -11.36 -18.72
CA SER A 255 3.14 -12.70 -19.25
C SER A 255 2.05 -12.75 -20.34
N ALA A 256 1.19 -11.73 -20.40
CA ALA A 256 0.09 -11.69 -21.35
C ALA A 256 0.60 -11.67 -22.80
N GLY A 257 0.15 -12.65 -23.60
CA GLY A 257 0.46 -12.74 -25.04
C GLY A 257 1.85 -13.27 -25.39
N LYS A 258 2.66 -13.70 -24.41
CA LYS A 258 3.99 -14.27 -24.67
C LYS A 258 3.92 -15.77 -24.96
N ASP A 259 4.84 -16.25 -25.81
CA ASP A 259 5.03 -17.66 -26.05
C ASP A 259 5.75 -18.36 -24.88
N ALA A 260 5.76 -19.70 -24.90
CA ALA A 260 6.34 -20.50 -23.82
C ALA A 260 7.85 -20.27 -23.63
N ALA A 261 8.59 -19.99 -24.70
CA ALA A 261 10.04 -19.78 -24.63
C ALA A 261 10.38 -18.43 -23.97
N ALA A 262 9.67 -17.37 -24.35
CA ALA A 262 9.77 -16.04 -23.75
C ALA A 262 9.35 -16.07 -22.27
N LEU A 263 8.26 -16.77 -21.94
CA LEU A 263 7.84 -16.97 -20.55
C LEU A 263 8.92 -17.69 -19.72
N THR A 264 9.59 -18.68 -20.29
CA THR A 264 10.67 -19.41 -19.61
C THR A 264 11.87 -18.50 -19.34
N LYS A 265 12.26 -17.69 -20.32
CA LYS A 265 13.33 -16.71 -20.19
C LYS A 265 13.02 -15.67 -19.11
N ASP A 266 11.81 -15.13 -19.08
CA ASP A 266 11.40 -14.14 -18.08
C ASP A 266 11.30 -14.76 -16.68
N PHE A 267 10.78 -15.99 -16.58
CA PHE A 267 10.67 -16.71 -15.31
C PHE A 267 12.03 -17.04 -14.68
N ALA A 268 13.10 -17.10 -15.48
CA ALA A 268 14.46 -17.29 -14.95
C ALA A 268 14.86 -16.20 -13.95
N GLN A 269 14.37 -14.95 -14.12
CA GLN A 269 14.62 -13.87 -13.16
C GLN A 269 13.93 -14.13 -11.81
N VAL A 270 12.71 -14.67 -11.86
CA VAL A 270 11.94 -15.05 -10.67
C VAL A 270 12.62 -16.20 -9.93
N THR A 271 13.04 -17.23 -10.65
CA THR A 271 13.80 -18.38 -10.10
C THR A 271 15.10 -17.92 -9.44
N LYS A 272 15.85 -17.01 -10.09
CA LYS A 272 17.08 -16.42 -9.52
C LYS A 272 16.81 -15.66 -8.21
N ALA A 273 15.75 -14.86 -8.16
CA ALA A 273 15.36 -14.14 -6.95
C ALA A 273 14.94 -15.10 -5.81
N ALA A 274 14.19 -16.16 -6.14
CA ALA A 274 13.78 -17.19 -5.17
C ALA A 274 14.98 -17.98 -4.64
N GLN A 275 15.93 -18.35 -5.50
CA GLN A 275 17.18 -18.99 -5.08
C GLN A 275 17.99 -18.07 -4.16
N ALA A 276 18.11 -16.77 -4.48
CA ALA A 276 18.80 -15.82 -3.62
C ALA A 276 18.14 -15.72 -2.23
N TYR A 277 16.80 -15.73 -2.17
CA TYR A 277 16.06 -15.74 -0.90
C TYR A 277 16.32 -17.01 -0.09
N PHE A 278 16.20 -18.18 -0.72
CA PHE A 278 16.47 -19.45 -0.06
C PHE A 278 17.92 -19.59 0.41
N ASN A 279 18.89 -19.18 -0.41
CA ASN A 279 20.31 -19.23 -0.07
C ASN A 279 20.64 -18.37 1.14
N ALA A 280 20.00 -17.20 1.27
CA ALA A 280 20.24 -16.30 2.39
C ALA A 280 19.59 -16.81 3.69
N PHE A 281 18.47 -17.52 3.60
CA PHE A 281 17.69 -18.00 4.75
C PHE A 281 17.14 -19.41 4.52
N PRO A 282 17.97 -20.47 4.56
CA PRO A 282 17.50 -21.82 4.29
C PRO A 282 16.65 -22.33 5.46
N SER A 283 15.33 -22.21 5.33
CA SER A 283 14.36 -22.70 6.32
C SER A 283 13.09 -23.22 5.66
N ALA A 284 12.32 -24.01 6.40
CA ALA A 284 10.98 -24.43 5.97
C ALA A 284 10.11 -23.21 5.59
N GLN A 285 10.06 -22.19 6.45
CA GLN A 285 9.24 -20.99 6.21
C GLN A 285 9.62 -20.28 4.90
N THR A 286 10.92 -20.14 4.63
CA THR A 286 11.41 -19.51 3.39
C THR A 286 10.95 -20.27 2.15
N LEU A 287 10.98 -21.61 2.19
CA LEU A 287 10.48 -22.43 1.10
C LEU A 287 8.96 -22.27 0.95
N GLN A 288 8.23 -22.10 2.06
CA GLN A 288 6.79 -21.86 2.04
C GLN A 288 6.44 -20.53 1.38
N ASP A 289 7.15 -19.47 1.76
CA ASP A 289 7.01 -18.13 1.18
C ASP A 289 7.20 -18.18 -0.34
N ILE A 290 8.22 -18.92 -0.83
CA ILE A 290 8.49 -19.12 -2.26
C ILE A 290 7.33 -19.86 -2.95
N VAL A 291 6.88 -20.97 -2.37
CA VAL A 291 5.79 -21.78 -2.94
C VAL A 291 4.50 -20.96 -3.05
N TYR A 292 4.12 -20.24 -2.00
CA TYR A 292 2.93 -19.38 -2.03
C TYR A 292 3.07 -18.27 -3.08
N THR A 293 4.23 -17.62 -3.18
CA THR A 293 4.49 -16.62 -4.22
C THR A 293 4.27 -17.18 -5.64
N PHE A 294 4.70 -18.42 -5.88
CA PHE A 294 4.55 -19.09 -7.17
C PHE A 294 3.15 -19.62 -7.46
N ALA A 295 2.32 -19.78 -6.41
CA ALA A 295 1.01 -20.38 -6.48
C ALA A 295 -0.15 -19.36 -6.43
N GLY A 296 0.12 -18.06 -6.35
CA GLY A 296 -0.92 -17.02 -6.33
C GLY A 296 -0.94 -16.14 -5.09
N GLY A 297 0.10 -16.19 -4.26
CA GLY A 297 0.36 -15.30 -3.14
C GLY A 297 0.02 -15.87 -1.77
N ALA A 298 0.15 -15.03 -0.74
CA ALA A 298 0.01 -15.40 0.66
C ALA A 298 -1.36 -16.07 0.95
N GLY A 299 -1.31 -17.36 1.31
CA GLY A 299 -2.47 -18.13 1.76
C GLY A 299 -3.38 -18.68 0.65
N VAL A 300 -3.05 -18.46 -0.63
CA VAL A 300 -3.84 -18.97 -1.76
C VAL A 300 -2.97 -19.83 -2.65
N PHE A 301 -3.40 -21.09 -2.84
CA PHE A 301 -2.78 -22.00 -3.79
C PHE A 301 -3.68 -22.20 -5.01
N SER A 302 -3.26 -21.70 -6.17
CA SER A 302 -3.92 -21.85 -7.46
C SER A 302 -3.14 -22.85 -8.33
N GLU A 303 -3.75 -24.01 -8.62
CA GLU A 303 -3.19 -25.02 -9.53
C GLU A 303 -2.85 -24.44 -10.90
N SER A 304 -3.73 -23.62 -11.48
CA SER A 304 -3.50 -23.03 -12.79
C SER A 304 -2.30 -22.08 -12.78
N THR A 305 -2.13 -21.32 -11.71
CA THR A 305 -0.96 -20.44 -11.51
C THR A 305 0.31 -21.26 -11.32
N TRP A 306 0.21 -22.37 -10.59
CA TRP A 306 1.32 -23.29 -10.35
C TRP A 306 1.78 -24.01 -11.63
N ALA A 307 0.84 -24.48 -12.45
CA ALA A 307 1.09 -25.22 -13.69
C ALA A 307 1.95 -24.44 -14.70
N VAL A 308 1.86 -23.10 -14.70
CA VAL A 308 2.75 -22.25 -15.48
C VAL A 308 4.18 -22.40 -14.96
N GLN A 309 5.11 -22.81 -15.82
CA GLN A 309 6.52 -23.03 -15.47
C GLN A 309 6.72 -24.10 -14.37
N ARG A 310 5.85 -25.12 -14.36
CA ARG A 310 5.86 -26.22 -13.37
C ARG A 310 7.23 -26.89 -13.23
N GLU A 311 7.93 -27.13 -14.34
CA GLU A 311 9.23 -27.80 -14.32
C GLU A 311 10.30 -26.97 -13.60
N ALA A 312 10.43 -25.68 -13.94
CA ALA A 312 11.38 -24.76 -13.29
C ALA A 312 11.09 -24.60 -11.78
N LYS A 313 9.81 -24.48 -11.41
CA LYS A 313 9.37 -24.43 -9.99
C LYS A 313 9.70 -25.73 -9.25
N GLY A 314 9.44 -26.86 -9.88
CA GLY A 314 9.75 -28.19 -9.34
C GLY A 314 11.24 -28.37 -9.11
N ALA A 315 12.08 -28.02 -10.10
CA ALA A 315 13.54 -28.11 -9.97
C ALA A 315 14.07 -27.25 -8.81
N LEU A 316 13.58 -26.01 -8.67
CA LEU A 316 13.93 -25.15 -7.53
C LEU A 316 13.51 -25.78 -6.21
N PHE A 317 12.28 -26.30 -6.10
CA PHE A 317 11.78 -26.91 -4.88
C PHE A 317 12.61 -28.13 -4.47
N VAL A 318 12.90 -29.04 -5.41
CA VAL A 318 13.72 -30.24 -5.12
C VAL A 318 15.12 -29.85 -4.65
N GLY A 319 15.77 -28.91 -5.34
CA GLY A 319 17.10 -28.43 -4.95
C GLY A 319 17.12 -27.73 -3.59
N ALA A 320 16.10 -26.91 -3.29
CA ALA A 320 15.96 -26.23 -2.01
C ALA A 320 15.66 -27.23 -0.87
N PHE A 321 14.73 -28.16 -1.08
CA PHE A 321 14.35 -29.17 -0.11
C PHE A 321 15.54 -30.07 0.28
N GLY A 322 16.37 -30.45 -0.69
CA GLY A 322 17.60 -31.22 -0.46
C GLY A 322 18.60 -30.51 0.46
N ARG A 323 18.54 -29.18 0.58
CA ARG A 323 19.44 -28.38 1.42
C ARG A 323 18.86 -28.02 2.79
N LEU A 324 17.61 -28.36 3.07
CA LEU A 324 17.01 -28.15 4.38
C LEU A 324 17.54 -29.18 5.41
N GLY A 325 17.65 -28.77 6.66
CA GLY A 325 17.87 -29.70 7.77
C GLY A 325 16.64 -30.57 8.05
N ASP A 326 16.82 -31.74 8.67
CA ASP A 326 15.75 -32.74 8.82
C ASP A 326 14.52 -32.23 9.58
N ALA A 327 14.70 -31.35 10.57
CA ALA A 327 13.59 -30.73 11.29
C ALA A 327 12.70 -29.90 10.35
N ASP A 328 13.31 -29.13 9.45
CA ASP A 328 12.59 -28.29 8.50
C ASP A 328 12.04 -29.10 7.33
N ARG A 329 12.74 -30.14 6.87
CA ARG A 329 12.19 -31.13 5.92
C ARG A 329 10.92 -31.78 6.48
N ARG A 330 10.93 -32.20 7.76
CA ARG A 330 9.73 -32.74 8.42
C ARG A 330 8.60 -31.71 8.47
N LYS A 331 8.89 -30.45 8.80
CA LYS A 331 7.88 -29.37 8.77
C LYS A 331 7.25 -29.22 7.39
N VAL A 332 8.07 -29.21 6.33
CA VAL A 332 7.63 -29.10 4.94
C VAL A 332 6.74 -30.29 4.54
N LEU A 333 7.13 -31.50 4.96
CA LEU A 333 6.35 -32.73 4.71
C LEU A 333 5.04 -32.75 5.52
N SER A 334 5.05 -32.18 6.73
CA SER A 334 3.88 -32.05 7.58
C SER A 334 3.00 -30.84 7.25
N TRP A 335 3.29 -30.09 6.17
CA TRP A 335 2.44 -28.98 5.74
C TRP A 335 1.08 -29.50 5.28
N GLN A 336 0.18 -29.63 6.26
CA GLN A 336 -1.25 -29.77 6.07
C GLN A 336 -1.79 -28.37 5.78
N ASP A 337 -1.65 -27.93 4.53
CA ASP A 337 -2.40 -26.74 4.11
C ASP A 337 -3.90 -27.01 4.32
N ARG A 338 -4.67 -25.97 4.67
CA ARG A 338 -6.15 -26.07 4.81
C ARG A 338 -6.78 -26.57 3.51
N SER A 339 -6.10 -26.40 2.38
CA SER A 339 -6.30 -27.10 1.11
C SER A 339 -5.72 -28.54 1.14
N ARG A 340 -6.20 -29.33 2.12
CA ARG A 340 -5.73 -30.68 2.51
C ARG A 340 -5.17 -31.51 1.34
N GLY A 341 -3.86 -31.71 1.36
CA GLY A 341 -3.17 -32.71 0.52
C GLY A 341 -2.43 -32.17 -0.70
N TYR A 342 -2.36 -30.85 -0.92
CA TYR A 342 -1.73 -30.34 -2.15
C TYR A 342 -0.22 -30.49 -2.16
N ILE A 343 0.50 -30.26 -1.05
CA ILE A 343 1.97 -30.45 -1.03
C ILE A 343 2.34 -31.92 -1.16
N ALA A 344 1.54 -32.82 -0.57
CA ALA A 344 1.65 -34.25 -0.84
C ALA A 344 1.41 -34.58 -2.33
N ARG A 345 0.42 -33.95 -2.99
CA ARG A 345 0.21 -34.09 -4.45
C ARG A 345 1.34 -33.47 -5.26
N LEU A 346 1.92 -32.35 -4.82
CA LEU A 346 3.07 -31.73 -5.46
C LEU A 346 4.26 -32.68 -5.41
N LEU A 347 4.60 -33.19 -4.22
CA LEU A 347 5.64 -34.19 -4.01
C LEU A 347 5.37 -35.47 -4.81
N ALA A 348 4.12 -35.92 -4.87
CA ALA A 348 3.70 -37.07 -5.69
C ALA A 348 3.77 -36.79 -7.20
N SER A 349 3.51 -35.57 -7.65
CA SER A 349 3.63 -35.15 -9.06
C SER A 349 5.09 -34.99 -9.48
N LEU A 350 5.97 -34.62 -8.53
CA LEU A 350 7.42 -34.66 -8.66
C LEU A 350 7.95 -36.12 -8.53
N GLY A 351 7.04 -37.09 -8.38
CA GLY A 351 7.16 -38.48 -7.89
C GLY A 351 7.97 -39.46 -8.71
N ARG A 352 9.16 -39.06 -9.14
CA ARG A 352 10.30 -39.97 -9.34
C ARG A 352 11.60 -39.39 -8.81
N ARG A 353 11.80 -38.07 -8.89
CA ARG A 353 13.07 -37.43 -8.51
C ARG A 353 13.19 -37.20 -6.99
N VAL A 354 12.08 -36.90 -6.33
CA VAL A 354 12.10 -36.63 -4.88
C VAL A 354 12.27 -37.92 -4.07
N VAL A 355 11.61 -39.01 -4.48
CA VAL A 355 11.67 -40.27 -3.73
C VAL A 355 13.08 -40.87 -3.72
N LEU A 356 13.85 -40.67 -4.80
CA LEU A 356 15.26 -41.08 -4.85
C LEU A 356 16.19 -40.25 -3.94
N ALA A 357 15.76 -39.06 -3.50
CA ALA A 357 16.53 -38.22 -2.60
C ALA A 357 16.30 -38.56 -1.11
N PHE A 358 15.38 -39.48 -0.80
CA PHE A 358 15.13 -39.93 0.57
C PHE A 358 15.65 -41.35 0.80
N SER A 359 16.12 -41.60 2.02
CA SER A 359 16.22 -42.96 2.52
C SER A 359 14.82 -43.60 2.53
N PRO A 360 14.63 -44.80 1.96
CA PRO A 360 13.34 -45.50 1.94
C PRO A 360 12.65 -45.58 3.30
N ARG A 361 13.44 -45.68 4.40
CA ARG A 361 12.94 -45.71 5.78
C ARG A 361 12.23 -44.41 6.18
N SER A 362 12.75 -43.25 5.79
CA SER A 362 12.17 -41.95 6.15
C SER A 362 10.82 -41.70 5.48
N VAL A 363 10.65 -42.18 4.24
CA VAL A 363 9.37 -42.09 3.50
C VAL A 363 8.34 -43.03 4.11
N CYS A 364 8.73 -44.26 4.44
CA CYS A 364 7.84 -45.24 5.07
C CYS A 364 7.38 -44.79 6.45
N ASP A 365 8.26 -44.26 7.29
CA ASP A 365 7.91 -43.77 8.63
C ASP A 365 6.98 -42.54 8.58
N LEU A 366 7.18 -41.66 7.59
CA LEU A 366 6.31 -40.50 7.39
C LEU A 366 4.90 -40.92 6.92
N LEU A 367 4.82 -41.87 5.97
CA LEU A 367 3.56 -42.40 5.47
C LEU A 367 2.80 -43.19 6.54
N ARG A 368 3.49 -43.94 7.41
CA ARG A 368 2.86 -44.68 8.52
C ARG A 368 2.33 -43.77 9.64
N ARG A 369 3.00 -42.65 9.92
CA ARG A 369 2.57 -41.72 11.00
C ARG A 369 1.39 -40.84 10.62
N HIS A 370 1.17 -40.60 9.33
CA HIS A 370 0.00 -39.85 8.85
C HIS A 370 -1.20 -40.78 8.62
N GLN A 371 -1.89 -41.12 9.73
CA GLN A 371 -3.18 -41.82 9.72
C GLN A 371 -4.20 -41.05 8.87
N GLY A 372 -4.52 -41.56 7.68
CA GLY A 372 -5.52 -40.98 6.77
C GLY A 372 -5.18 -41.07 5.28
N ILE A 373 -3.93 -41.38 4.92
CA ILE A 373 -3.65 -41.91 3.58
C ILE A 373 -4.00 -43.40 3.64
N ASP A 374 -4.98 -43.80 2.85
CA ASP A 374 -5.44 -45.19 2.71
C ASP A 374 -4.21 -46.11 2.69
N ALA A 375 -4.14 -47.07 3.62
CA ALA A 375 -2.96 -47.93 3.78
C ALA A 375 -2.58 -48.58 2.44
N VAL A 376 -3.57 -48.81 1.57
CA VAL A 376 -3.45 -49.31 0.20
C VAL A 376 -2.65 -48.37 -0.73
N ILE A 377 -2.79 -47.05 -0.61
CA ILE A 377 -2.04 -46.07 -1.43
C ILE A 377 -0.58 -46.01 -0.98
N ALA A 378 -0.34 -46.04 0.34
CA ALA A 378 1.00 -46.10 0.90
C ALA A 378 1.70 -47.41 0.47
N ASP A 379 1.02 -48.54 0.57
CA ASP A 379 1.55 -49.85 0.20
C ASP A 379 1.81 -49.98 -1.32
N ARG A 380 0.93 -49.43 -2.16
CA ARG A 380 1.16 -49.35 -3.63
C ARG A 380 2.31 -48.42 -4.01
N LEU A 381 2.55 -47.35 -3.25
CA LEU A 381 3.71 -46.48 -3.44
C LEU A 381 4.99 -47.18 -3.02
N VAL A 382 5.01 -47.89 -1.90
CA VAL A 382 6.14 -48.70 -1.44
C VAL A 382 6.46 -49.84 -2.42
N GLN A 383 5.45 -50.61 -2.85
CA GLN A 383 5.64 -51.68 -3.83
C GLN A 383 6.17 -51.17 -5.18
N ARG A 384 5.73 -49.98 -5.63
CA ARG A 384 6.28 -49.35 -6.85
C ARG A 384 7.71 -48.86 -6.69
N LEU A 385 8.16 -48.61 -5.47
CA LEU A 385 9.53 -48.17 -5.19
C LEU A 385 10.48 -49.36 -5.03
N ASP A 386 10.04 -50.45 -4.40
CA ASP A 386 10.84 -51.68 -4.26
C ASP A 386 11.06 -52.39 -5.61
N VAL A 387 10.07 -52.38 -6.51
CA VAL A 387 10.20 -52.96 -7.87
C VAL A 387 11.22 -52.20 -8.74
N LEU A 388 11.58 -50.96 -8.38
CA LEU A 388 12.50 -50.11 -9.15
C LEU A 388 13.87 -49.94 -8.49
N GLY A 389 14.08 -50.49 -7.29
CA GLY A 389 15.34 -50.46 -6.54
C GLY A 389 16.26 -51.67 -6.76
N GLY A 390 15.87 -52.62 -7.62
CA GLY A 390 16.69 -53.76 -7.99
C GLY A 390 17.79 -53.37 -8.97
N GLU A 391 19.04 -53.46 -8.51
CA GLU A 391 20.29 -53.42 -9.28
C GLU A 391 20.83 -52.03 -9.72
N GLY A 392 21.54 -51.39 -8.79
CA GLY A 392 22.56 -50.39 -9.09
C GLY A 392 23.73 -50.54 -8.13
N GLN A 393 24.87 -51.01 -8.63
CA GLN A 393 26.12 -51.23 -7.87
C GLN A 393 26.59 -49.96 -7.14
N PRO A 394 27.15 -50.08 -5.92
CA PRO A 394 27.81 -48.97 -5.25
C PRO A 394 29.21 -48.75 -5.85
N LEU A 395 29.36 -47.66 -6.62
CA LEU A 395 30.66 -47.03 -6.85
C LEU A 395 30.77 -45.85 -5.88
N ILE A 396 31.58 -46.00 -4.82
CA ILE A 396 32.36 -44.95 -4.15
C ILE A 396 33.21 -45.66 -3.07
N GLY A 397 34.53 -45.64 -3.26
CA GLY A 397 35.51 -46.09 -2.26
C GLY A 397 35.74 -45.04 -1.16
N PRO A 398 36.36 -45.43 -0.03
CA PRO A 398 36.57 -44.54 1.11
C PRO A 398 37.59 -43.45 0.76
N THR A 399 37.20 -42.19 0.92
CA THR A 399 38.11 -41.05 0.85
C THR A 399 38.64 -40.76 2.25
N GLU A 400 39.95 -40.83 2.41
CA GLU A 400 40.67 -40.47 3.63
C GLU A 400 40.44 -38.99 3.99
N VAL A 401 40.16 -38.73 5.26
CA VAL A 401 40.05 -37.39 5.85
C VAL A 401 41.40 -37.00 6.43
N PRO A 402 42.07 -35.94 5.97
CA PRO A 402 43.27 -35.44 6.62
C PRO A 402 42.93 -34.67 7.90
N ALA A 403 43.77 -34.87 8.91
CA ALA A 403 43.69 -34.27 10.24
C ALA A 403 43.73 -32.73 10.20
N VAL A 404 42.91 -32.10 11.04
CA VAL A 404 42.87 -30.67 11.30
C VAL A 404 43.89 -30.32 12.39
N PRO A 405 44.83 -29.38 12.18
CA PRO A 405 45.69 -28.89 13.24
C PRO A 405 44.99 -27.84 14.11
N ALA A 406 45.36 -27.86 15.39
CA ALA A 406 44.84 -27.05 16.46
C ALA A 406 45.36 -25.60 16.46
N GLU A 407 44.62 -24.76 17.20
CA GLU A 407 44.98 -23.45 17.77
C GLU A 407 44.99 -22.21 16.85
N LEU A 408 44.05 -21.30 17.15
CA LEU A 408 44.24 -19.86 17.02
C LEU A 408 43.62 -19.13 18.23
N PRO A 409 44.18 -17.97 18.63
CA PRO A 409 44.00 -17.37 19.95
C PRO A 409 42.75 -16.47 20.06
N HIS A 410 42.26 -16.34 21.30
CA HIS A 410 41.18 -15.44 21.69
C HIS A 410 41.54 -13.95 21.47
N PRO A 411 40.63 -13.13 20.91
CA PRO A 411 40.68 -11.69 21.06
C PRO A 411 39.89 -11.24 22.30
N GLN A 412 40.57 -10.46 23.14
CA GLN A 412 40.00 -9.76 24.30
C GLN A 412 38.92 -8.77 23.85
N LEU A 413 37.74 -8.87 24.46
CA LEU A 413 36.68 -7.87 24.36
C LEU A 413 36.93 -6.78 25.42
N GLY A 414 37.34 -5.60 24.96
CA GLY A 414 37.34 -4.39 25.76
C GLY A 414 35.91 -3.89 25.95
N LEU A 415 35.45 -3.93 27.21
CA LEU A 415 34.27 -3.20 27.67
C LEU A 415 34.64 -1.71 27.78
N GLY A 416 34.07 -0.90 26.89
CA GLY A 416 34.07 0.55 27.01
C GLY A 416 32.74 1.00 27.61
N ASP A 417 32.80 1.47 28.84
CA ASP A 417 31.77 2.25 29.51
C ASP A 417 31.55 3.56 28.75
N ASP A 418 30.30 3.86 28.38
CA ASP A 418 29.82 5.22 28.13
C ASP A 418 28.29 5.25 28.32
N LEU A 419 27.91 5.36 29.59
CA LEU A 419 26.55 5.62 30.05
C LEU A 419 26.41 7.14 30.16
N VAL A 420 25.88 7.81 29.13
CA VAL A 420 25.52 9.23 29.20
C VAL A 420 24.01 9.40 29.28
N ASP A 421 23.64 9.82 30.48
CA ASP A 421 22.43 10.42 30.98
C ASP A 421 21.85 11.52 30.06
N LEU A 422 20.59 11.38 29.66
CA LEU A 422 19.75 12.48 29.16
C LEU A 422 18.30 12.27 29.60
N GLY A 423 17.99 12.79 30.79
CA GLY A 423 17.15 13.99 30.89
C GLY A 423 15.66 13.82 30.58
N HIS A 424 14.90 13.67 31.65
CA HIS A 424 13.45 13.84 31.75
C HIS A 424 12.91 15.07 31.02
N SER A 425 11.84 14.90 30.23
CA SER A 425 10.90 15.96 29.91
C SER A 425 9.49 15.51 30.26
N VAL A 426 8.87 16.36 31.06
CA VAL A 426 7.60 16.20 31.77
C VAL A 426 6.43 16.41 30.82
N GLU A 427 5.57 15.40 30.67
CA GLU A 427 4.24 15.57 30.09
C GLU A 427 3.25 16.09 31.15
N PRO A 428 2.39 17.08 30.84
CA PRO A 428 1.30 17.44 31.72
C PRO A 428 0.11 16.48 31.54
N ARG A 429 -0.32 15.93 32.69
CA ARG A 429 -1.57 15.18 32.87
C ARG A 429 -2.78 16.10 32.64
N LEU A 430 -3.61 15.76 31.65
CA LEU A 430 -5.05 16.01 31.62
C LEU A 430 -5.68 14.62 31.85
N GLY A 431 -6.37 14.33 32.95
CA GLY A 431 -7.48 15.09 33.50
C GLY A 431 -8.78 14.43 33.02
N ASP A 432 -9.07 13.24 33.55
CA ASP A 432 -10.39 12.62 33.48
C ASP A 432 -11.43 13.58 34.09
N VAL A 433 -12.65 13.59 33.53
CA VAL A 433 -13.95 13.41 34.24
C VAL A 433 -15.12 13.84 33.35
N CYS A 434 -16.10 12.92 33.28
CA CYS A 434 -17.53 13.05 32.97
C CYS A 434 -18.03 13.13 31.52
N GLY A 435 -18.89 12.16 31.17
CA GLY A 435 -19.85 12.30 30.08
C GLY A 435 -20.45 11.01 29.50
N VAL A 436 -20.89 10.06 30.34
CA VAL A 436 -21.68 8.91 29.90
C VAL A 436 -23.07 9.40 29.46
N ALA A 437 -23.40 9.27 28.17
CA ALA A 437 -24.77 9.38 27.67
C ALA A 437 -25.16 8.06 27.00
N ALA A 438 -25.92 7.25 27.73
CA ALA A 438 -26.59 6.06 27.23
C ALA A 438 -27.77 6.50 26.33
N GLY A 439 -27.70 6.17 25.04
CA GLY A 439 -28.80 6.33 24.10
C GLY A 439 -29.77 5.17 24.24
N ILE A 440 -30.94 5.46 24.81
CA ILE A 440 -32.12 4.59 24.88
C ILE A 440 -32.66 4.41 23.45
N GLY A 441 -32.75 3.15 23.01
CA GLY A 441 -33.43 2.79 21.76
C GLY A 441 -34.95 2.81 21.91
N PRO A 442 -35.70 3.07 20.82
CA PRO A 442 -37.16 3.06 20.84
C PRO A 442 -37.73 1.62 20.93
N PRO A 443 -38.87 1.40 21.61
CA PRO A 443 -39.54 0.10 21.63
C PRO A 443 -40.33 -0.17 20.33
N PRO A 444 -40.65 -1.45 20.04
CA PRO A 444 -41.31 -1.86 18.80
C PRO A 444 -42.84 -1.67 18.83
N ASP A 445 -43.35 -1.33 17.64
CA ASP A 445 -44.67 -1.56 17.04
C ASP A 445 -45.98 -1.21 17.81
N ALA A 446 -46.65 -0.18 17.29
CA ALA A 446 -48.12 -0.10 17.12
C ALA A 446 -48.44 0.80 15.91
#